data_AF-A0A443K812-F1
#
_entry.id   AF-A0A443K812-F1
#
_cell.length_a   1.000
_cell.length_b   1.000
_cell.length_c   1.000
_cell.angle_alpha   90.00
_cell.angle_beta   90.00
_cell.angle_gamma   90.00
#
_symmetry.space_group_name_H-M   'P 1'
#
loop_
_entity.id
_entity.type
_entity.pdbx_description
1 polymer ?
#
loop_
_entity_poly.entity_id
_entity_poly.type
_entity_poly.pdbx_seq_one_letter_code
_entity_poly.pdbx_strand_id
1 'polypeptide(L)' 'MTPEERIAAAEQATADTQLAAVKLVTRIMDGYKTPPEARKRIARLLITLSASAPNQAEAQLARLVAAALRKDT' A
#
# COMPACT_ATOMS: atom_id res chain seq x y z
N MET A 1 -30.17 -0.92 7.53
CA MET A 1 -29.04 -1.08 6.60
C MET A 1 -29.28 -2.35 5.80
N THR A 2 -29.37 -2.24 4.48
CA THR A 2 -29.54 -3.40 3.59
C THR A 2 -28.24 -4.20 3.47
N PRO A 3 -28.28 -5.46 3.01
CA PRO A 3 -27.07 -6.20 2.67
C PRO A 3 -26.16 -5.45 1.69
N GLU A 4 -26.70 -4.75 0.68
CA GLU A 4 -25.87 -3.99 -0.28
C GLU A 4 -25.16 -2.82 0.42
N GLU A 5 -25.87 -2.08 1.27
CA GLU A 5 -25.30 -0.97 2.04
C GLU A 5 -24.15 -1.45 2.95
N ARG A 6 -24.28 -2.64 3.54
CA ARG A 6 -23.23 -3.25 4.38
C ARG A 6 -22.00 -3.65 3.56
N ILE A 7 -22.19 -4.19 2.36
CA ILE A 7 -21.09 -4.56 1.46
C ILE A 7 -20.33 -3.31 1.02
N ALA A 8 -21.05 -2.28 0.55
CA ALA A 8 -20.46 -1.00 0.13
C ALA A 8 -19.68 -0.33 1.28
N ALA A 9 -20.23 -0.35 2.51
CA ALA A 9 -19.54 0.19 3.68
C ALA A 9 -18.25 -0.59 4.01
N ALA A 10 -18.26 -1.92 3.86
CA ALA A 10 -17.09 -2.75 4.10
C ALA A 10 -15.99 -2.54 3.03
N GLU A 11 -16.38 -2.40 1.76
CA GLU A 11 -15.46 -2.09 0.66
C GLU A 11 -14.81 -0.72 0.86
N GLN A 12 -15.60 0.29 1.23
CA GLN A 12 -15.09 1.63 1.52
C GLN A 12 -14.11 1.62 2.71
N ALA A 13 -14.47 0.95 3.81
CA ALA A 13 -13.58 0.82 4.97
C ALA A 13 -12.27 0.12 4.63
N THR A 14 -12.33 -0.88 3.73
CA THR A 14 -11.13 -1.58 3.22
C THR A 14 -10.25 -0.63 2.40
N ALA A 15 -10.85 0.14 1.49
CA ALA A 15 -10.13 1.12 0.67
C ALA A 15 -9.48 2.22 1.53
N ASP A 16 -10.19 2.75 2.53
CA ASP A 16 -9.68 3.76 3.44
C ASP A 16 -8.51 3.22 4.28
N THR A 17 -8.61 1.98 4.73
CA THR A 17 -7.54 1.31 5.48
C THR A 17 -6.29 1.12 4.61
N GLN A 18 -6.45 0.69 3.36
CA GLN A 18 -5.34 0.56 2.40
C GLN A 18 -4.68 1.91 2.14
N LEU A 19 -5.47 2.97 1.92
CA LEU A 19 -4.95 4.33 1.71
C LEU A 19 -4.20 4.86 2.94
N ALA A 20 -4.74 4.63 4.13
CA ALA A 20 -4.10 5.03 5.38
C ALA A 20 -2.75 4.32 5.57
N ALA A 21 -2.68 3.01 5.30
CA ALA A 21 -1.45 2.23 5.36
C ALA A 21 -0.39 2.74 4.37
N VAL A 22 -0.78 3.02 3.12
CA VAL A 22 0.12 3.59 2.11
C VAL A 22 0.67 4.94 2.57
N LYS A 23 -0.21 5.86 3.01
CA LYS A 23 0.20 7.19 3.51
C LYS A 23 1.14 7.08 4.71
N LEU A 24 0.89 6.14 5.62
CA LEU A 24 1.75 5.92 6.78
C LEU A 24 3.16 5.49 6.35
N VAL A 25 3.28 4.53 5.42
CA VAL A 25 4.59 4.10 4.91
C VAL A 25 5.32 5.25 4.23
N THR A 26 4.64 6.03 3.37
CA THR A 26 5.27 7.20 2.74
C THR A 26 5.78 8.20 3.77
N ARG A 27 4.96 8.54 4.78
CA ARG A 27 5.37 9.45 5.87
C ARG A 27 6.56 8.93 6.67
N ILE A 28 6.62 7.61 6.92
CA ILE A 28 7.78 6.99 7.58
C ILE A 28 9.04 7.21 6.74
N MET A 29 8.98 6.95 5.43
CA MET A 29 10.11 7.16 4.52
C MET A 29 10.53 8.64 4.45
N ASP A 30 9.56 9.56 4.48
CA ASP A 30 9.80 11.00 4.53
C ASP A 30 10.48 11.40 5.84
N GLY A 31 10.01 10.88 6.97
CA GLY A 31 10.57 11.11 8.30
C GLY A 31 12.02 10.63 8.41
N TYR A 32 12.34 9.48 7.81
CA TYR A 32 13.71 8.97 7.71
C TYR A 32 14.54 9.63 6.59
N LYS A 33 13.98 10.59 5.85
CA LYS A 33 14.61 11.24 4.69
C LYS A 33 15.18 10.22 3.69
N THR A 34 14.44 9.12 3.48
CA THR A 34 14.87 8.01 2.62
C THR A 34 15.13 8.54 1.20
N PRO A 35 16.36 8.38 0.67
CA PRO A 35 16.71 8.90 -0.66
C PRO A 35 15.86 8.29 -1.78
N PRO A 36 15.64 9.00 -2.91
CA PRO A 36 14.84 8.50 -4.03
C PRO A 36 15.27 7.11 -4.54
N GLU A 37 16.58 6.87 -4.66
CA GLU A 37 17.11 5.57 -5.10
C GLU A 37 16.83 4.43 -4.11
N ALA A 38 16.80 4.73 -2.81
CA ALA A 38 16.41 3.75 -1.80
C ALA A 38 14.90 3.44 -1.89
N ARG A 39 14.05 4.45 -2.11
CA ARG A 39 12.60 4.25 -2.33
C ARG A 39 12.34 3.39 -3.57
N LYS A 40 13.05 3.62 -4.68
CA LYS A 40 12.96 2.77 -5.88
C LYS A 40 13.40 1.32 -5.63
N ARG A 41 14.45 1.10 -4.82
CA ARG A 41 14.86 -0.25 -4.40
C ARG A 41 13.78 -0.93 -3.57
N ILE A 42 13.23 -0.25 -2.57
CA ILE A 42 12.14 -0.77 -1.72
C ILE A 42 10.90 -1.08 -2.57
N ALA A 43 10.52 -0.19 -3.49
CA ALA A 43 9.39 -0.42 -4.40
C ALA A 43 9.59 -1.65 -5.29
N ARG A 44 10.82 -1.94 -5.75
CA ARG A 44 11.11 -3.18 -6.48
C ARG A 44 10.98 -4.41 -5.59
N LEU A 45 11.54 -4.36 -4.38
CA LEU A 45 11.44 -5.44 -3.41
C LEU A 45 9.98 -5.77 -3.07
N LEU A 46 9.14 -4.75 -2.84
CA LEU A 46 7.72 -4.93 -2.56
C LEU A 46 6.97 -5.62 -3.71
N ILE A 47 7.31 -5.33 -4.97
CA ILE A 47 6.74 -6.05 -6.11
C ILE A 47 7.14 -7.53 -6.08
N THR A 48 8.42 -7.83 -5.83
CA THR A 48 8.89 -9.21 -5.69
C THR A 48 8.17 -9.94 -4.55
N LEU A 49 8.08 -9.32 -3.37
CA LEU A 49 7.37 -9.89 -2.22
C LEU A 49 5.88 -10.09 -2.50
N SER A 50 5.25 -9.22 -3.30
CA SER A 50 3.85 -9.38 -3.68
C SER A 50 3.56 -10.62 -4.52
N ALA A 51 4.57 -11.21 -5.16
CA ALA A 51 4.41 -12.45 -5.92
C ALA A 51 4.43 -13.70 -5.03
N SER A 52 5.04 -13.61 -3.84
CA SER A 52 5.16 -14.69 -2.86
C SER A 52 4.36 -14.44 -1.58
N ALA A 53 3.47 -13.44 -1.58
CA ALA A 53 2.70 -13.07 -0.41
C ALA A 53 1.74 -14.20 0.01
N PRO A 54 1.52 -14.42 1.31
CA PRO A 54 0.69 -15.51 1.82
C PRO A 54 -0.79 -15.33 1.50
N ASN A 55 -1.24 -14.12 1.14
CA ASN A 55 -2.62 -13.84 0.75
C ASN A 55 -2.72 -12.65 -0.22
N GLN A 56 -3.89 -12.51 -0.85
CA GLN A 56 -4.16 -11.46 -1.83
C GLN A 56 -4.14 -10.05 -1.24
N ALA A 57 -4.58 -9.88 0.02
CA ALA A 57 -4.62 -8.57 0.67
C ALA A 57 -3.21 -8.01 0.88
N GLU A 58 -2.27 -8.84 1.35
CA GLU A 58 -0.87 -8.48 1.51
C GLU A 58 -0.18 -8.22 0.17
N ALA A 59 -0.44 -9.07 -0.83
CA ALA A 59 0.05 -8.86 -2.19
C ALA A 59 -0.42 -7.50 -2.75
N GLN A 60 -1.69 -7.17 -2.57
CA GLN A 60 -2.29 -5.92 -3.03
C GLN A 60 -1.71 -4.72 -2.30
N LEU A 61 -1.61 -4.77 -0.97
CA LEU A 61 -1.03 -3.68 -0.18
C LEU A 61 0.43 -3.43 -0.57
N ALA A 62 1.24 -4.48 -0.74
CA ALA A 62 2.62 -4.36 -1.18
C ALA A 62 2.73 -3.65 -2.55
N ARG A 63 1.84 -3.98 -3.49
CA ARG A 63 1.78 -3.31 -4.81
C ARG A 63 1.36 -1.85 -4.70
N LEU A 64 0.37 -1.53 -3.86
CA LEU A 64 -0.08 -0.16 -3.64
C LEU A 64 1.03 0.71 -3.04
N VAL A 65 1.74 0.19 -2.03
CA VAL A 65 2.89 0.89 -1.43
C VAL A 65 4.01 1.06 -2.47
N ALA A 66 4.33 0.01 -3.23
CA ALA A 66 5.33 0.09 -4.30
C ALA A 66 4.98 1.16 -5.36
N ALA A 67 3.70 1.28 -5.72
CA ALA A 67 3.23 2.29 -6.66
C ALA A 67 3.35 3.70 -6.09
N ALA A 68 3.01 3.90 -4.81
CA ALA A 68 3.14 5.19 -4.14
C ALA A 68 4.61 5.65 -4.07
N LEU A 69 5.51 4.76 -3.67
CA LEU A 69 6.95 5.07 -3.58
C LEU A 69 7.61 5.41 -4.91
N ARG A 70 7.00 5.08 -6.05
CA ARG A 70 7.47 5.45 -7.40
C ARG A 70 6.94 6.79 -7.89
N LYS A 71 5.79 7.26 -7.38
CA LYS A 71 5.20 8.55 -7.76
C LYS A 71 5.90 9.73 -7.11
N ASP A 72 6.51 9.50 -5.93
CA ASP A 72 7.17 10.53 -5.13
C ASP A 72 8.68 10.68 -5.42
N THR A 73 9.21 10.02 -6.46
CA THR A 73 10.63 10.05 -6.87
C THR A 73 10.80 10.45 -8.32
#